data_AF-A0A550GQ74-F1
#
_entry.id   AF-A0A550GQ74-F1
#
_cell.length_a   1.000
_cell.length_b   1.000
_cell.length_c   1.000
_cell.angle_alpha   90.00
_cell.angle_beta   90.00
_cell.angle_gamma   90.00
#
_symmetry.space_group_name_H-M   'P 1'
#
loop_
_entity.id
_entity.type
_entity.pdbx_description
1 polymer ?
#
loop_
_entity_poly.entity_id
_entity_poly.type
_entity_poly.pdbx_seq_one_letter_code
_entity_poly.pdbx_strand_id
1 'polypeptide(L)'
;EFTCYSKLRTLLHFWKEGIPIPKTVYVPCDATDTLKNGREIYNEKDIADLLQEEISLDKGIVVKPDAGTHGKDMMLSKNRDQLVASIKETKPSIINPVGVTAQEVVEKWFYDLRIIAYKEKGKPVVCHPVALARGGFKDFRTNTYLGNTVFDAKIPLHIQDLAMKCGEALGMGSEAWVFALDAMVNVGENKFISDTELQLELKKAAVEFEKVQKVKQDENRLRDFPNWNTKLEAAFQTYMSTKPYKKVKNIIEESIEKNKHAVVFHEANSCPEFWEHTRIIAGINVAIPLLKGAQSVI
;
A
#
# COMPACT_ATOMS: atom_id res chain seq x y z
N GLU A 1 0.26 -1.81 17.04
CA GLU A 1 0.84 -0.60 16.40
C GLU A 1 2.30 -0.78 16.00
N PHE A 2 3.22 -1.06 16.94
CA PHE A 2 4.66 -1.23 16.65
C PHE A 2 4.98 -2.24 15.53
N THR A 3 4.28 -3.37 15.46
CA THR A 3 4.47 -4.36 14.38
C THR A 3 4.12 -3.78 13.00
N CYS A 4 3.00 -3.06 12.90
CA CYS A 4 2.56 -2.43 11.64
C CYS A 4 3.42 -1.24 11.23
N TYR A 5 4.08 -0.59 12.19
CA TYR A 5 4.98 0.53 11.89
C TYR A 5 6.24 0.09 11.10
N SER A 6 6.77 -1.10 11.41
CA SER A 6 7.91 -1.70 10.71
C SER A 6 7.44 -2.62 9.59
N LYS A 7 7.80 -2.27 8.36
CA LYS A 7 7.54 -3.07 7.16
C LYS A 7 8.27 -4.40 7.26
N LEU A 8 9.51 -4.43 7.73
CA LEU A 8 10.27 -5.66 7.91
C LEU A 8 9.56 -6.61 8.88
N ARG A 9 9.15 -6.13 10.06
CA ARG A 9 8.42 -6.96 11.03
C ARG A 9 7.10 -7.45 10.46
N THR A 10 6.34 -6.59 9.80
CA THR A 10 5.10 -6.96 9.11
C THR A 10 5.33 -8.10 8.12
N LEU A 11 6.34 -7.98 7.25
CA LEU A 11 6.69 -8.99 6.25
C LEU A 11 7.18 -10.30 6.88
N LEU A 12 7.93 -10.24 7.98
CA LEU A 12 8.36 -11.44 8.72
C LEU A 12 7.17 -12.21 9.31
N HIS A 13 6.17 -11.51 9.85
CA HIS A 13 4.93 -12.14 10.31
C HIS A 13 4.15 -12.79 9.17
N PHE A 14 4.05 -12.11 8.02
CA PHE A 14 3.39 -12.67 6.84
C PHE A 14 4.12 -13.90 6.30
N TRP A 15 5.44 -13.81 6.14
CA TRP A 15 6.26 -14.91 5.66
C TRP A 15 6.18 -16.15 6.56
N LYS A 16 6.24 -15.95 7.88
CA LYS A 16 6.13 -17.05 8.87
C LYS A 16 4.80 -17.81 8.73
N GLU A 17 3.73 -17.11 8.41
CA GLU A 17 2.39 -17.70 8.21
C GLU A 17 2.15 -18.18 6.77
N GLY A 18 3.16 -18.15 5.89
CA GLY A 18 3.04 -18.55 4.49
C GLY A 18 2.12 -17.64 3.67
N ILE A 19 1.98 -16.38 4.07
CA ILE A 19 1.24 -15.36 3.32
C ILE A 19 2.14 -14.85 2.19
N PRO A 20 1.65 -14.77 0.95
CA PRO A 20 2.45 -14.25 -0.16
C PRO A 20 2.91 -12.80 0.09
N ILE A 21 4.21 -12.58 0.01
CA ILE A 21 4.86 -11.27 0.08
C ILE A 21 5.80 -11.10 -1.13
N PRO A 22 6.16 -9.87 -1.54
CA PRO A 22 7.25 -9.67 -2.48
C PRO A 22 8.54 -10.28 -1.91
N LYS A 23 9.37 -10.92 -2.76
CA LYS A 23 10.71 -11.35 -2.37
C LYS A 23 11.45 -10.16 -1.77
N THR A 24 11.85 -10.30 -0.51
CA THR A 24 12.40 -9.24 0.33
C THR A 24 13.71 -9.70 0.91
N VAL A 25 14.72 -8.85 0.86
CA VAL A 25 16.03 -9.07 1.49
C VAL A 25 16.28 -7.92 2.45
N TYR A 26 16.75 -8.26 3.65
CA TYR A 26 17.20 -7.30 4.63
C TYR A 26 18.67 -7.55 4.93
N VAL A 27 19.50 -6.53 4.72
CA VAL A 27 20.92 -6.57 5.08
C VAL A 27 21.11 -5.71 6.33
N PRO A 28 21.44 -6.30 7.49
CA PRO A 28 21.58 -5.59 8.76
C PRO A 28 22.92 -4.84 8.85
N CYS A 29 23.25 -4.07 7.82
CA CYS A 29 24.49 -3.31 7.70
C CYS A 29 24.18 -1.95 7.09
N ASP A 30 24.70 -0.88 7.69
CA ASP A 30 24.52 0.47 7.17
C ASP A 30 25.42 0.70 5.94
N ALA A 31 24.92 1.51 5.01
CA ALA A 31 25.61 1.86 3.79
C ALA A 31 27.00 2.49 4.06
N THR A 32 27.07 3.32 5.10
CA THR A 32 28.31 3.93 5.58
C THR A 32 28.37 3.82 7.10
N ASP A 33 29.50 3.35 7.63
CA ASP A 33 29.77 3.27 9.07
C ASP A 33 31.04 4.08 9.40
N THR A 34 31.07 4.71 10.58
CA THR A 34 32.21 5.49 11.06
C THR A 34 32.84 4.80 12.27
N LEU A 35 34.06 4.31 12.09
CA LEU A 35 34.84 3.70 13.15
C LEU A 35 35.21 4.71 14.25
N LYS A 36 35.56 4.21 15.44
CA LYS A 36 36.00 5.04 16.59
C LYS A 36 37.17 5.99 16.29
N ASN A 37 37.98 5.67 15.28
CA ASN A 37 39.11 6.50 14.83
C ASN A 37 38.74 7.52 13.74
N GLY A 38 37.45 7.67 13.42
CA GLY A 38 36.94 8.59 12.40
C GLY A 38 37.04 8.07 10.96
N ARG A 39 37.55 6.85 10.73
CA ARG A 39 37.58 6.26 9.39
C ARG A 39 36.19 5.78 8.98
N GLU A 40 35.78 6.14 7.77
CA GLU A 40 34.54 5.66 7.17
C GLU A 40 34.75 4.30 6.46
N ILE A 41 33.76 3.42 6.59
CA ILE A 41 33.61 2.17 5.85
C ILE A 41 32.41 2.34 4.93
N TYR A 42 32.59 1.95 3.67
CA TYR A 42 31.57 2.05 2.62
C TYR A 42 31.15 0.64 2.21
N ASN A 43 29.95 0.24 2.60
CA ASN A 43 29.43 -1.12 2.43
C ASN A 43 28.49 -1.23 1.23
N GLU A 44 28.24 -0.16 0.47
CA GLU A 44 27.13 -0.10 -0.49
C GLU A 44 27.27 -1.12 -1.62
N LYS A 45 28.51 -1.42 -2.02
CA LYS A 45 28.78 -2.46 -3.02
C LYS A 45 28.54 -3.86 -2.48
N ASP A 46 29.05 -4.17 -1.29
CA ASP A 46 28.88 -5.49 -0.67
C ASP A 46 27.40 -5.77 -0.36
N ILE A 47 26.68 -4.75 0.15
CA ILE A 47 25.23 -4.82 0.34
C ILE A 47 24.54 -5.09 -1.00
N ALA A 48 24.89 -4.35 -2.05
CA ALA A 48 24.29 -4.55 -3.36
C ALA A 48 24.55 -5.96 -3.91
N ASP A 49 25.71 -6.57 -3.64
CA ASP A 49 26.03 -7.94 -4.06
C ASP A 49 25.10 -8.94 -3.36
N LEU A 50 24.96 -8.84 -2.03
CA LEU A 50 24.03 -9.66 -1.25
C LEU A 50 22.57 -9.51 -1.73
N LEU A 51 22.15 -8.29 -2.11
CA LEU A 51 20.81 -8.07 -2.63
C LEU A 51 20.60 -8.77 -3.98
N GLN A 52 21.62 -8.75 -4.86
CA GLN A 52 21.53 -9.31 -6.20
C GLN A 52 21.70 -10.82 -6.28
N GLU A 53 22.31 -11.45 -5.27
CA GLU A 53 22.29 -12.90 -5.12
C GLU A 53 20.86 -13.44 -5.00
N GLU A 54 19.97 -12.64 -4.42
CA GLU A 54 18.60 -13.03 -4.14
C GLU A 54 17.57 -12.38 -5.06
N ILE A 55 17.74 -11.13 -5.48
CA ILE A 55 16.76 -10.40 -6.29
C ILE A 55 17.37 -10.05 -7.65
N SER A 56 16.69 -10.48 -8.73
CA SER A 56 17.13 -10.12 -10.09
C SER A 56 16.97 -8.62 -10.36
N LEU A 57 17.96 -8.03 -11.03
CA LEU A 57 17.90 -6.66 -11.52
C LEU A 57 17.06 -6.48 -12.79
N ASP A 58 16.61 -7.56 -13.45
CA ASP A 58 15.94 -7.48 -14.76
C ASP A 58 14.72 -6.54 -14.74
N LYS A 59 13.96 -6.58 -13.64
CA LYS A 59 12.79 -5.72 -13.39
C LYS A 59 13.11 -4.54 -12.47
N GLY A 60 14.32 -4.52 -11.92
CA GLY A 60 14.80 -3.59 -10.91
C GLY A 60 14.58 -4.08 -9.48
N ILE A 61 15.21 -3.38 -8.56
CA ILE A 61 15.15 -3.61 -7.11
C ILE A 61 14.62 -2.35 -6.45
N VAL A 62 13.66 -2.50 -5.54
CA VAL A 62 13.12 -1.40 -4.75
C VAL A 62 13.82 -1.35 -3.40
N VAL A 63 14.59 -0.29 -3.14
CA VAL A 63 15.14 0.02 -1.82
C VAL A 63 14.15 0.91 -1.08
N LYS A 64 13.82 0.57 0.17
CA LYS A 64 12.86 1.33 0.97
C LYS A 64 13.21 1.33 2.47
N PRO A 65 12.81 2.37 3.22
CA PRO A 65 13.00 2.39 4.67
C PRO A 65 12.07 1.39 5.37
N ASP A 66 12.52 0.87 6.53
CA ASP A 66 11.73 -0.06 7.35
C ASP A 66 10.38 0.54 7.77
N ALA A 67 10.34 1.81 8.15
CA ALA A 67 9.13 2.52 8.53
C ALA A 67 8.95 3.79 7.68
N GLY A 68 7.84 4.50 7.91
CA GLY A 68 7.51 5.72 7.18
C GLY A 68 6.32 5.56 6.24
N THR A 69 5.64 6.67 6.00
CA THR A 69 4.37 6.76 5.27
C THR A 69 4.53 7.44 3.92
N HIS A 70 3.49 7.36 3.08
CA HIS A 70 3.39 8.06 1.79
C HIS A 70 4.42 7.65 0.72
N GLY A 71 5.17 6.57 0.92
CA GLY A 71 6.17 6.09 -0.05
C GLY A 71 7.37 7.03 -0.20
N LYS A 72 7.65 7.82 0.84
CA LYS A 72 8.85 8.65 0.94
C LYS A 72 10.09 7.75 0.98
N ASP A 73 11.16 8.17 0.32
CA ASP A 73 12.46 7.51 0.30
C ASP A 73 12.46 6.08 -0.28
N MET A 74 11.43 5.73 -1.07
CA MET A 74 11.41 4.53 -1.90
C MET A 74 12.11 4.80 -3.23
N MET A 75 13.12 3.99 -3.56
CA MET A 75 13.92 4.14 -4.78
C MET A 75 13.87 2.87 -5.61
N LEU A 76 13.57 3.02 -6.90
CA LEU A 76 13.64 1.93 -7.87
C LEU A 76 14.97 2.00 -8.61
N SER A 77 15.80 0.97 -8.43
CA SER A 77 17.10 0.83 -9.06
C SER A 77 17.01 -0.18 -10.21
N LYS A 78 17.26 0.25 -11.46
CA LYS A 78 17.16 -0.58 -12.67
C LYS A 78 18.50 -1.14 -13.14
N ASN A 79 19.59 -0.75 -12.50
CA ASN A 79 20.93 -1.25 -12.77
C ASN A 79 21.78 -1.18 -11.50
N ARG A 80 22.98 -1.76 -11.57
CA ARG A 80 23.91 -1.85 -10.46
C ARG A 80 24.28 -0.49 -9.89
N ASP A 81 24.64 0.47 -10.73
CA ASP A 81 25.10 1.79 -10.29
C ASP A 81 23.98 2.55 -9.56
N GLN A 82 22.75 2.45 -10.07
CA GLN A 82 21.57 2.99 -9.41
C GLN A 82 21.30 2.29 -8.07
N LEU A 83 21.53 0.98 -7.96
CA LEU A 83 21.32 0.23 -6.71
C LEU A 83 22.32 0.69 -5.64
N VAL A 84 23.59 0.78 -6.00
CA VAL A 84 24.65 1.29 -5.11
C VAL A 84 24.35 2.73 -4.68
N ALA A 85 23.92 3.59 -5.61
CA ALA A 85 23.52 4.96 -5.29
C ALA A 85 22.32 5.00 -4.33
N SER A 86 21.28 4.20 -4.57
CA SER A 86 20.12 4.11 -3.68
C SER A 86 20.48 3.60 -2.28
N ILE A 87 21.37 2.60 -2.18
CA ILE A 87 21.87 2.13 -0.89
C ILE A 87 22.62 3.24 -0.17
N LYS A 88 23.48 3.98 -0.88
CA LYS A 88 24.23 5.11 -0.30
C LYS A 88 23.34 6.21 0.27
N GLU A 89 22.16 6.41 -0.32
CA GLU A 89 21.17 7.36 0.17
C GLU A 89 20.44 6.86 1.43
N THR A 90 20.46 5.56 1.71
CA THR A 90 19.94 5.04 2.98
C THR A 90 20.84 5.46 4.14
N LYS A 91 20.25 6.13 5.14
CA LYS A 91 20.93 6.54 6.37
C LYS A 91 20.16 6.04 7.59
N PRO A 92 20.87 5.68 8.68
CA PRO A 92 20.25 5.45 9.97
C PRO A 92 19.34 6.62 10.36
N SER A 93 18.09 6.31 10.70
CA SER A 93 17.08 7.29 11.09
C SER A 93 16.03 6.64 11.97
N ILE A 94 15.12 7.46 12.53
CA ILE A 94 13.99 6.95 13.33
C ILE A 94 13.14 5.93 12.54
N ILE A 95 13.00 6.15 11.23
CA ILE A 95 12.20 5.29 10.35
C ILE A 95 13.01 4.16 9.71
N ASN A 96 14.33 4.18 9.81
CA ASN A 96 15.20 3.14 9.28
C ASN A 96 16.40 3.03 10.22
N PRO A 97 16.25 2.39 11.39
CA PRO A 97 17.24 2.49 12.46
C PRO A 97 18.58 1.86 12.07
N VAL A 98 18.55 0.73 11.37
CA VAL A 98 19.74 0.00 10.90
C VAL A 98 19.41 -0.74 9.61
N GLY A 99 20.38 -0.75 8.69
CA GLY A 99 20.40 -1.66 7.56
C GLY A 99 19.58 -1.21 6.36
N VAL A 100 19.52 -2.10 5.37
CA VAL A 100 18.90 -1.86 4.07
C VAL A 100 17.83 -2.91 3.81
N THR A 101 16.61 -2.46 3.58
CA THR A 101 15.50 -3.32 3.11
C THR A 101 15.32 -3.14 1.61
N ALA A 102 15.38 -4.24 0.87
CA ALA A 102 15.14 -4.25 -0.56
C ALA A 102 14.09 -5.29 -0.94
N GLN A 103 13.35 -5.01 -2.00
CA GLN A 103 12.31 -5.89 -2.52
C GLN A 103 12.40 -6.04 -4.04
N GLU A 104 11.93 -7.18 -4.54
CA GLU A 104 11.63 -7.32 -5.96
C GLU A 104 10.56 -6.33 -6.42
N VAL A 105 10.62 -5.95 -7.69
CA VAL A 105 9.55 -5.19 -8.32
C VAL A 105 8.39 -6.12 -8.65
N VAL A 106 7.28 -5.92 -7.95
CA VAL A 106 6.01 -6.55 -8.31
C VAL A 106 5.44 -5.86 -9.55
N GLU A 107 5.19 -6.62 -10.61
CA GLU A 107 4.60 -6.12 -11.86
C GLU A 107 3.09 -5.92 -11.73
N LYS A 108 2.71 -5.05 -10.79
CA LYS A 108 1.36 -4.53 -10.72
C LYS A 108 1.10 -3.67 -11.96
N TRP A 109 -0.15 -3.63 -12.39
CA TRP A 109 -0.50 -2.93 -13.62
C TRP A 109 -0.51 -1.41 -13.45
N PHE A 110 -1.52 -0.87 -12.76
CA PHE A 110 -1.67 0.56 -12.52
C PHE A 110 -2.27 0.86 -11.16
N TYR A 111 -2.53 -0.17 -10.35
CA TYR A 111 -3.23 -0.03 -9.08
C TYR A 111 -2.60 -0.90 -8.01
N ASP A 112 -2.84 -0.51 -6.76
CA ASP A 112 -2.71 -1.36 -5.60
C ASP A 112 -4.06 -1.39 -4.85
N LEU A 113 -4.15 -2.24 -3.83
CA LEU A 113 -5.34 -2.41 -3.02
C LEU A 113 -5.05 -2.03 -1.58
N ARG A 114 -6.00 -1.35 -0.94
CA ARG A 114 -6.09 -1.21 0.51
C ARG A 114 -7.32 -1.95 1.01
N ILE A 115 -7.07 -2.99 1.79
CA ILE A 115 -8.08 -3.94 2.28
C ILE A 115 -8.22 -3.75 3.78
N ILE A 116 -9.45 -3.64 4.27
CA ILE A 116 -9.70 -3.51 5.71
C ILE A 116 -10.06 -4.88 6.28
N ALA A 117 -9.32 -5.31 7.29
CA ALA A 117 -9.63 -6.48 8.10
C ALA A 117 -9.73 -6.06 9.57
N TYR A 118 -10.61 -6.70 10.33
CA TYR A 118 -10.80 -6.40 11.74
C TYR A 118 -11.28 -7.62 12.54
N LYS A 119 -11.11 -7.53 13.85
CA LYS A 119 -11.58 -8.50 14.84
C LYS A 119 -12.14 -7.78 16.06
N GLU A 120 -13.26 -8.27 16.57
CA GLU A 120 -13.83 -7.89 17.86
C GLU A 120 -13.63 -9.06 18.85
N LYS A 121 -13.57 -8.78 20.16
CA LYS A 121 -13.42 -9.83 21.17
C LYS A 121 -14.57 -10.83 21.08
N GLY A 122 -14.22 -12.13 21.08
CA GLY A 122 -15.18 -13.23 21.01
C GLY A 122 -15.87 -13.40 19.65
N LYS A 123 -15.48 -12.65 18.62
CA LYS A 123 -16.02 -12.77 17.27
C LYS A 123 -14.96 -13.25 16.27
N PRO A 124 -15.36 -13.88 15.16
CA PRO A 124 -14.44 -14.23 14.09
C PRO A 124 -13.84 -12.97 13.45
N VAL A 125 -12.71 -13.15 12.80
CA VAL A 125 -12.09 -12.12 11.96
C VAL A 125 -12.99 -11.84 10.76
N VAL A 126 -13.05 -10.57 10.36
CA VAL A 126 -13.84 -10.11 9.22
C VAL A 126 -12.96 -9.30 8.27
N CYS A 127 -13.00 -9.66 6.99
CA CYS A 127 -12.49 -8.81 5.90
C CYS A 127 -13.65 -8.07 5.24
N HIS A 128 -13.46 -6.80 4.93
CA HIS A 128 -14.43 -6.06 4.11
C HIS A 128 -14.37 -6.57 2.65
N PRO A 129 -15.51 -6.82 1.98
CA PRO A 129 -15.52 -7.43 0.63
C PRO A 129 -15.13 -6.46 -0.49
N VAL A 130 -15.00 -5.17 -0.17
CA VAL A 130 -14.60 -4.11 -1.09
C VAL A 130 -13.32 -3.47 -0.58
N ALA A 131 -12.32 -3.40 -1.46
CA ALA A 131 -11.07 -2.71 -1.22
C ALA A 131 -11.10 -1.31 -1.83
N LEU A 132 -10.29 -0.41 -1.26
CA LEU A 132 -9.95 0.85 -1.91
C LEU A 132 -8.81 0.58 -2.91
N ALA A 133 -9.10 0.63 -4.20
CA ALA A 133 -8.08 0.57 -5.23
C ALA A 133 -7.52 1.98 -5.49
N ARG A 134 -6.20 2.14 -5.40
CA ARG A 134 -5.52 3.41 -5.71
C ARG A 134 -4.82 3.24 -7.06
N GLY A 135 -5.25 4.00 -8.06
CA GLY A 135 -4.88 3.79 -9.46
C GLY A 135 -4.22 5.00 -10.12
N GLY A 136 -3.16 4.77 -10.90
CA GLY A 136 -2.49 5.77 -11.74
C GLY A 136 -1.21 5.27 -12.41
N PHE A 137 -0.72 6.03 -13.40
CA PHE A 137 0.51 5.77 -14.16
C PHE A 137 1.63 6.79 -13.90
N LYS A 138 1.44 7.70 -12.93
CA LYS A 138 2.38 8.81 -12.70
C LYS A 138 3.74 8.33 -12.19
N ASP A 139 3.74 7.23 -11.45
CA ASP A 139 4.90 6.66 -10.77
C ASP A 139 4.63 5.14 -10.60
N PHE A 140 5.65 4.33 -10.35
CA PHE A 140 5.44 2.93 -9.94
C PHE A 140 4.70 2.86 -8.59
N ARG A 141 4.75 3.94 -7.80
CA ARG A 141 3.97 4.14 -6.58
C ARG A 141 2.56 4.63 -6.92
N THR A 142 1.57 3.97 -6.34
CA THR A 142 0.15 4.23 -6.58
C THR A 142 -0.54 4.95 -5.42
N ASN A 143 0.23 5.46 -4.45
CA ASN A 143 -0.29 6.13 -3.26
C ASN A 143 -1.16 7.35 -3.61
N THR A 144 -2.24 7.56 -2.86
CA THR A 144 -3.18 8.69 -3.01
C THR A 144 -2.52 10.06 -2.81
N TYR A 145 -1.47 10.13 -1.99
CA TYR A 145 -0.67 11.34 -1.77
C TYR A 145 -0.02 11.86 -3.07
N LEU A 146 0.23 11.00 -4.05
CA LEU A 146 0.79 11.36 -5.36
C LEU A 146 -0.28 11.87 -6.34
N GLY A 147 -1.51 12.13 -5.86
CA GLY A 147 -2.63 12.58 -6.68
C GLY A 147 -3.13 11.50 -7.64
N ASN A 148 -3.05 10.24 -7.22
CA ASN A 148 -3.66 9.11 -7.93
C ASN A 148 -5.18 9.08 -7.72
N THR A 149 -5.89 8.59 -8.72
CA THR A 149 -7.34 8.37 -8.65
C THR A 149 -7.67 7.19 -7.75
N VAL A 150 -8.86 7.18 -7.17
CA VAL A 150 -9.34 6.11 -6.29
C VAL A 150 -10.60 5.47 -6.85
N PHE A 151 -10.74 4.16 -6.61
CA PHE A 151 -11.85 3.35 -7.06
C PHE A 151 -12.23 2.35 -5.98
N ASP A 152 -13.48 1.95 -5.96
CA ASP A 152 -13.94 0.81 -5.18
C ASP A 152 -13.80 -0.45 -6.03
N ALA A 153 -13.28 -1.52 -5.45
CA ALA A 153 -13.10 -2.78 -6.14
C ALA A 153 -13.53 -3.94 -5.24
N LYS A 154 -14.48 -4.75 -5.72
CA LYS A 154 -14.81 -6.02 -5.08
C LYS A 154 -13.61 -6.95 -5.14
N ILE A 155 -13.29 -7.58 -4.00
CA ILE A 155 -12.21 -8.55 -3.91
C ILE A 155 -12.76 -9.98 -3.79
N PRO A 156 -12.20 -10.97 -4.51
CA PRO A 156 -12.62 -12.37 -4.43
C PRO A 156 -12.41 -12.96 -3.04
N LEU A 157 -13.15 -14.02 -2.71
CA LEU A 157 -13.06 -14.71 -1.41
C LEU A 157 -11.63 -15.10 -1.05
N HIS A 158 -10.85 -15.59 -2.03
CA HIS A 158 -9.46 -15.95 -1.80
C HIS A 158 -8.60 -14.79 -1.27
N ILE A 159 -8.80 -13.56 -1.77
CA ILE A 159 -8.08 -12.38 -1.29
C ILE A 159 -8.61 -11.96 0.09
N GLN A 160 -9.91 -12.10 0.34
CA GLN A 160 -10.49 -11.86 1.66
C GLN A 160 -9.92 -12.82 2.70
N ASP A 161 -9.80 -14.11 2.39
CA ASP A 161 -9.21 -15.13 3.26
C ASP A 161 -7.75 -14.82 3.58
N LEU A 162 -6.96 -14.43 2.57
CA LEU A 162 -5.58 -13.98 2.78
C LEU A 162 -5.52 -12.73 3.66
N ALA A 163 -6.40 -11.75 3.45
CA ALA A 163 -6.46 -10.55 4.28
C ALA A 163 -6.84 -10.84 5.74
N MET A 164 -7.76 -11.78 5.98
CA MET A 164 -8.06 -12.25 7.34
C MET A 164 -6.83 -12.91 7.98
N LYS A 165 -6.14 -13.78 7.23
CA LYS A 165 -4.89 -14.43 7.69
C LYS A 165 -3.79 -13.41 8.00
N CYS A 166 -3.63 -12.36 7.19
CA CYS A 166 -2.73 -11.23 7.46
C CYS A 166 -3.06 -10.57 8.78
N GLY A 167 -4.35 -10.30 9.03
CA GLY A 167 -4.78 -9.68 10.27
C GLY A 167 -4.56 -10.57 11.48
N GLU A 168 -4.75 -11.88 11.38
CA GLU A 168 -4.42 -12.84 12.44
C GLU A 168 -2.92 -12.89 12.73
N ALA A 169 -2.09 -12.94 11.68
CA ALA A 169 -0.64 -12.96 11.80
C ALA A 169 -0.10 -11.73 12.55
N LEU A 170 -0.67 -10.55 12.30
CA LEU A 170 -0.30 -9.29 12.94
C LEU A 170 -0.96 -9.09 14.31
N GLY A 171 -2.17 -9.64 14.49
CA GLY A 171 -2.92 -9.56 15.74
C GLY A 171 -2.22 -10.29 16.89
N MET A 172 -1.41 -11.31 16.61
CA MET A 172 -0.59 -12.05 17.60
C MET A 172 -1.39 -12.46 18.85
N GLY A 173 -2.61 -12.97 18.66
CA GLY A 173 -3.48 -13.38 19.77
C GLY A 173 -4.29 -12.26 20.43
N SER A 174 -4.13 -11.01 20.00
CA SER A 174 -4.97 -9.89 20.47
C SER A 174 -6.45 -10.18 20.24
N GLU A 175 -7.27 -9.84 21.23
CA GLU A 175 -8.71 -10.14 21.22
C GLU A 175 -9.48 -9.25 20.23
N ALA A 176 -9.02 -8.02 20.00
CA ALA A 176 -9.61 -7.08 19.05
C ALA A 176 -8.53 -6.24 18.33
N TRP A 177 -8.75 -5.93 17.06
CA TRP A 177 -7.86 -5.12 16.23
C TRP A 177 -8.55 -4.66 14.94
N VAL A 178 -7.99 -3.63 14.29
CA VAL A 178 -8.38 -3.16 12.95
C VAL A 178 -7.12 -2.84 12.17
N PHE A 179 -7.01 -3.38 10.95
CA PHE A 179 -5.86 -3.16 10.07
C PHE A 179 -6.32 -2.73 8.67
N ALA A 180 -5.61 -1.76 8.09
CA ALA A 180 -5.58 -1.56 6.64
C ALA A 180 -4.35 -2.25 6.06
N LEU A 181 -4.60 -3.26 5.25
CA LEU A 181 -3.60 -4.10 4.59
C LEU A 181 -3.41 -3.60 3.16
N ASP A 182 -2.18 -3.23 2.81
CA ASP A 182 -1.84 -2.79 1.47
C ASP A 182 -1.30 -4.01 0.68
N ALA A 183 -1.91 -4.27 -0.47
CA ALA A 183 -1.66 -5.42 -1.31
C ALA A 183 -1.44 -5.01 -2.77
N MET A 184 -0.61 -5.76 -3.49
CA MET A 184 -0.36 -5.58 -4.92
C MET A 184 -0.77 -6.85 -5.65
N VAL A 185 -1.46 -6.68 -6.78
CA VAL A 185 -1.78 -7.79 -7.70
C VAL A 185 -0.64 -7.86 -8.72
N ASN A 186 0.12 -8.96 -8.74
CA ASN A 186 1.12 -9.17 -9.77
C ASN A 186 0.42 -9.56 -11.08
N VAL A 187 0.27 -8.59 -11.99
CA VAL A 187 -0.46 -8.77 -13.25
C VAL A 187 0.49 -9.26 -14.35
N GLY A 188 1.74 -8.77 -14.36
CA GLY A 188 2.71 -9.08 -15.42
C GLY A 188 2.10 -8.86 -16.81
N GLU A 189 2.19 -9.90 -17.65
CA GLU A 189 1.64 -9.91 -19.01
C GLU A 189 0.14 -10.28 -19.09
N ASN A 190 -0.50 -10.64 -17.98
CA ASN A 190 -1.93 -11.03 -17.94
C ASN A 190 -2.86 -9.81 -17.95
N LYS A 191 -2.59 -8.86 -18.85
CA LYS A 191 -3.40 -7.68 -19.14
C LYS A 191 -4.39 -8.04 -20.24
N PHE A 192 -5.62 -7.53 -20.13
CA PHE A 192 -6.69 -7.82 -21.11
C PHE A 192 -7.16 -6.60 -21.90
N ILE A 193 -6.60 -5.43 -21.61
CA ILE A 193 -6.70 -4.23 -22.45
C ILE A 193 -5.31 -3.60 -22.57
N SER A 194 -5.12 -2.75 -23.57
CA SER A 194 -3.86 -2.04 -23.78
C SER A 194 -3.62 -0.95 -22.74
N ASP A 195 -2.35 -0.67 -22.42
CA ASP A 195 -1.97 0.43 -21.54
C ASP A 195 -2.44 1.79 -22.10
N THR A 196 -2.43 1.96 -23.43
CA THR A 196 -2.92 3.18 -24.09
C THR A 196 -4.42 3.40 -23.87
N GLU A 197 -5.24 2.35 -24.02
CA GLU A 197 -6.68 2.46 -23.76
C GLU A 197 -6.95 2.80 -22.30
N LEU A 198 -6.28 2.09 -21.38
CA LEU A 198 -6.45 2.31 -19.95
C LEU A 198 -6.04 3.72 -19.53
N GLN A 199 -4.90 4.23 -20.02
CA GLN A 199 -4.43 5.57 -19.75
C GLN A 199 -5.43 6.64 -20.20
N LEU A 200 -6.09 6.43 -21.34
CA LEU A 200 -7.12 7.34 -21.83
C LEU A 200 -8.31 7.41 -20.87
N GLU A 201 -8.78 6.27 -20.36
CA GLU A 201 -9.89 6.23 -19.41
C GLU A 201 -9.51 6.78 -18.04
N LEU A 202 -8.30 6.48 -17.54
CA LEU A 202 -7.76 7.07 -16.32
C LEU A 202 -7.63 8.59 -16.43
N LYS A 203 -7.20 9.12 -17.58
CA LYS A 203 -7.12 10.57 -17.80
C LYS A 203 -8.50 11.23 -17.71
N LYS A 204 -9.52 10.61 -18.29
CA LYS A 204 -10.92 11.08 -18.18
C LYS A 204 -11.41 11.01 -16.73
N ALA A 205 -11.13 9.92 -16.03
CA ALA A 205 -11.48 9.78 -14.61
C ALA A 205 -10.75 10.82 -13.73
N ALA A 206 -9.49 11.12 -14.03
CA ALA A 206 -8.70 12.13 -13.32
C ALA A 206 -9.31 13.54 -13.43
N VAL A 207 -9.79 13.94 -14.61
CA VAL A 207 -10.48 15.23 -14.80
C VAL A 207 -11.71 15.35 -13.91
N GLU A 208 -12.47 14.27 -13.75
CA GLU A 208 -13.63 14.24 -12.85
C GLU A 208 -13.19 14.23 -11.38
N PHE A 209 -12.11 13.53 -11.06
CA PHE A 209 -11.54 13.48 -9.72
C PHE A 209 -10.95 14.83 -9.26
N GLU A 210 -10.45 15.67 -10.17
CA GLU A 210 -10.00 17.03 -9.85
C GLU A 210 -11.10 17.87 -9.19
N LYS A 211 -12.38 17.64 -9.53
CA LYS A 211 -13.52 18.31 -8.88
C LYS A 211 -13.63 17.94 -7.40
N VAL A 212 -13.38 16.67 -7.08
CA VAL A 212 -13.29 16.19 -5.70
C VAL A 212 -12.10 16.83 -4.98
N GLN A 213 -10.94 16.88 -5.64
CA GLN A 213 -9.73 17.49 -5.07
C GLN A 213 -9.93 18.97 -4.74
N LYS A 214 -10.66 19.73 -5.58
CA LYS A 214 -11.01 21.13 -5.31
C LYS A 214 -11.84 21.28 -4.03
N VAL A 215 -12.82 20.40 -3.80
CA VAL A 215 -13.58 20.40 -2.54
C VAL A 215 -12.67 20.06 -1.36
N LYS A 216 -11.76 19.08 -1.51
CA LYS A 216 -10.81 18.72 -0.45
C LYS A 216 -9.85 19.85 -0.03
N GLN A 217 -9.56 20.76 -0.96
CA GLN A 217 -8.71 21.94 -0.73
C GLN A 217 -9.48 23.11 -0.09
N ASP A 218 -10.81 23.04 0.02
CA ASP A 218 -11.62 24.09 0.65
C ASP A 218 -11.34 24.18 2.16
N GLU A 219 -10.83 25.32 2.60
CA GLU A 219 -10.53 25.60 4.02
C GLU A 219 -11.77 25.65 4.91
N ASN A 220 -12.98 25.74 4.34
CA ASN A 220 -14.23 25.62 5.10
C ASN A 220 -14.33 24.31 5.87
N ARG A 221 -13.55 23.28 5.52
CA ARG A 221 -13.42 22.06 6.34
C ARG A 221 -13.08 22.32 7.81
N LEU A 222 -12.40 23.44 8.10
CA LEU A 222 -11.99 23.83 9.46
C LEU A 222 -13.05 24.69 10.19
N ARG A 223 -14.02 25.26 9.46
CA ARG A 223 -15.00 26.23 9.97
C ARG A 223 -16.44 25.71 9.94
N ASP A 224 -16.79 24.92 8.94
CA ASP A 224 -18.12 24.35 8.68
C ASP A 224 -17.96 22.93 8.10
N PHE A 225 -17.48 22.03 8.96
CA PHE A 225 -17.24 20.63 8.60
C PHE A 225 -18.49 19.91 8.07
N PRO A 226 -19.71 20.05 8.67
CA PRO A 226 -20.89 19.33 8.18
C PRO A 226 -21.29 19.66 6.73
N ASN A 227 -21.29 20.95 6.38
CA ASN A 227 -21.58 21.41 5.03
C ASN A 227 -20.48 20.99 4.05
N TRP A 228 -19.22 21.15 4.46
CA TRP A 228 -18.08 20.71 3.65
C TRP A 228 -18.10 19.20 3.39
N ASN A 229 -18.40 18.38 4.39
CA ASN A 229 -18.56 16.93 4.23
C ASN A 229 -19.71 16.57 3.28
N THR A 230 -20.85 17.27 3.36
CA THR A 230 -21.96 17.08 2.40
C THR A 230 -21.53 17.36 0.96
N LYS A 231 -20.78 18.46 0.74
CA LYS A 231 -20.22 18.79 -0.59
C LYS A 231 -19.23 17.74 -1.07
N LEU A 232 -18.39 17.24 -0.16
CA LEU A 232 -17.39 16.22 -0.48
C LEU A 232 -18.06 14.90 -0.89
N GLU A 233 -19.05 14.44 -0.13
CA GLU A 233 -19.83 13.25 -0.47
C GLU A 233 -20.53 13.40 -1.82
N ALA A 234 -21.18 14.55 -2.08
CA ALA A 234 -21.83 14.82 -3.36
C ALA A 234 -20.83 14.81 -4.55
N ALA A 235 -19.63 15.37 -4.36
CA ALA A 235 -18.58 15.36 -5.37
C ALA A 235 -18.10 13.93 -5.66
N PHE A 236 -17.90 13.12 -4.62
CA PHE A 236 -17.54 11.70 -4.79
C PHE A 236 -18.64 10.90 -5.47
N GLN A 237 -19.91 11.07 -5.07
CA GLN A 237 -21.03 10.38 -5.71
C GLN A 237 -21.14 10.74 -7.20
N THR A 238 -20.93 12.02 -7.53
CA THR A 238 -20.85 12.47 -8.92
C THR A 238 -19.72 11.77 -9.65
N TYR A 239 -18.50 11.77 -9.10
CA TYR A 239 -17.34 11.08 -9.65
C TYR A 239 -17.59 9.58 -9.89
N MET A 240 -18.12 8.86 -8.90
CA MET A 240 -18.43 7.43 -8.99
C MET A 240 -19.55 7.11 -9.99
N SER A 241 -20.45 8.06 -10.24
CA SER A 241 -21.53 7.90 -11.22
C SER A 241 -21.05 8.01 -12.68
N THR A 242 -19.87 8.59 -12.91
CA THR A 242 -19.36 8.87 -14.26
C THR A 242 -19.00 7.60 -15.03
N LYS A 243 -19.11 7.67 -16.37
CA LYS A 243 -18.73 6.56 -17.26
C LYS A 243 -17.24 6.18 -17.14
N PRO A 244 -16.27 7.14 -17.11
CA PRO A 244 -14.86 6.80 -16.94
C PRO A 244 -14.58 6.06 -15.64
N TYR A 245 -15.19 6.47 -14.53
CA TYR A 245 -15.06 5.78 -13.25
C TYR A 245 -15.47 4.32 -13.36
N LYS A 246 -16.69 4.07 -13.84
CA LYS A 246 -17.25 2.72 -13.98
C LYS A 246 -16.40 1.85 -14.90
N LYS A 247 -15.87 2.42 -16.00
CA LYS A 247 -15.00 1.69 -16.94
C LYS A 247 -13.69 1.27 -16.26
N VAL A 248 -12.99 2.19 -15.59
CA VAL A 248 -11.74 1.87 -14.88
C VAL A 248 -12.00 0.90 -13.73
N LYS A 249 -13.06 1.09 -12.95
CA LYS A 249 -13.49 0.14 -11.91
C LYS A 249 -13.65 -1.27 -12.46
N ASN A 250 -14.42 -1.44 -13.53
CA ASN A 250 -14.63 -2.76 -14.14
C ASN A 250 -13.30 -3.38 -14.58
N ILE A 251 -12.37 -2.57 -15.10
CA ILE A 251 -11.04 -3.04 -15.48
C ILE A 251 -10.26 -3.55 -14.27
N ILE A 252 -10.32 -2.83 -13.14
CA ILE A 252 -9.68 -3.25 -11.88
C ILE A 252 -10.31 -4.56 -11.39
N GLU A 253 -11.64 -4.65 -11.30
CA GLU A 253 -12.31 -5.85 -10.80
C GLU A 253 -12.03 -7.09 -11.66
N GLU A 254 -12.04 -6.95 -12.99
CA GLU A 254 -11.67 -8.05 -13.90
C GLU A 254 -10.18 -8.42 -13.78
N SER A 255 -9.30 -7.44 -13.61
CA SER A 255 -7.87 -7.66 -13.36
C SER A 255 -7.64 -8.44 -12.07
N ILE A 256 -8.34 -8.08 -10.99
CA ILE A 256 -8.27 -8.78 -9.70
C ILE A 256 -8.76 -10.22 -9.87
N GLU A 257 -9.90 -10.45 -10.50
CA GLU A 257 -10.46 -11.80 -10.65
C GLU A 257 -9.51 -12.72 -11.45
N LYS A 258 -8.95 -12.22 -12.56
CA LYS A 258 -7.99 -12.97 -13.40
C LYS A 258 -6.67 -13.29 -12.68
N ASN A 259 -6.26 -12.44 -11.73
CA ASN A 259 -4.95 -12.51 -11.07
C ASN A 259 -5.06 -12.75 -9.56
N LYS A 260 -6.20 -13.26 -9.07
CA LYS A 260 -6.48 -13.39 -7.62
C LYS A 260 -5.46 -14.22 -6.85
N HIS A 261 -4.82 -15.18 -7.50
CA HIS A 261 -3.79 -16.05 -6.93
C HIS A 261 -2.38 -15.45 -6.97
N ALA A 262 -2.21 -14.28 -7.60
CA ALA A 262 -0.95 -13.56 -7.73
C ALA A 262 -0.94 -12.29 -6.86
N VAL A 263 -1.76 -12.24 -5.81
CA VAL A 263 -1.77 -11.13 -4.85
C VAL A 263 -0.66 -11.31 -3.83
N VAL A 264 0.04 -10.23 -3.51
CA VAL A 264 1.04 -10.19 -2.43
C VAL A 264 0.73 -9.04 -1.48
N PHE A 265 0.90 -9.29 -0.19
CA PHE A 265 0.76 -8.27 0.85
C PHE A 265 2.14 -7.70 1.17
N HIS A 266 2.24 -6.39 1.33
CA HIS A 266 3.55 -5.77 1.56
C HIS A 266 3.60 -4.84 2.75
N GLU A 267 2.46 -4.30 3.21
CA GLU A 267 2.39 -3.35 4.32
C GLU A 267 1.06 -3.50 5.08
N ALA A 268 1.06 -3.07 6.33
CA ALA A 268 -0.13 -2.99 7.17
C ALA A 268 -0.12 -1.70 7.99
N ASN A 269 -1.30 -1.13 8.20
CA ASN A 269 -1.48 0.11 8.97
C ASN A 269 -2.51 -0.15 10.08
N SER A 270 -2.08 -0.02 11.35
CA SER A 270 -2.97 -0.11 12.52
C SER A 270 -3.72 1.18 12.82
N CYS A 271 -3.31 2.29 12.19
CA CYS A 271 -3.98 3.58 12.22
C CYS A 271 -4.45 3.92 10.80
N PRO A 272 -5.40 3.14 10.24
CA PRO A 272 -5.85 3.32 8.86
C PRO A 272 -6.36 4.75 8.63
N GLU A 273 -5.95 5.37 7.53
CA GLU A 273 -6.41 6.73 7.18
C GLU A 273 -7.94 6.77 7.11
N PHE A 274 -8.51 7.75 7.82
CA PHE A 274 -9.75 7.47 8.53
C PHE A 274 -11.05 7.61 7.77
N TRP A 275 -11.17 8.40 6.69
CA TRP A 275 -12.54 8.93 6.53
C TRP A 275 -13.02 9.40 5.16
N GLU A 276 -12.17 9.79 4.20
CA GLU A 276 -12.67 10.28 2.91
C GLU A 276 -12.78 9.15 1.90
N HIS A 277 -11.63 8.64 1.45
CA HIS A 277 -11.59 7.67 0.36
C HIS A 277 -12.13 6.33 0.82
N THR A 278 -11.62 5.79 1.94
CA THR A 278 -12.03 4.49 2.46
C THR A 278 -13.54 4.43 2.78
N ARG A 279 -14.09 5.49 3.40
CA ARG A 279 -15.52 5.56 3.75
C ARG A 279 -16.41 5.78 2.55
N ILE A 280 -16.08 6.76 1.71
CA ILE A 280 -17.00 7.22 0.65
C ILE A 280 -16.90 6.33 -0.59
N ILE A 281 -15.68 5.90 -0.96
CA ILE A 281 -15.44 5.04 -2.14
C ILE A 281 -15.66 3.58 -1.76
N ALA A 282 -14.88 3.04 -0.83
CA ALA A 282 -14.95 1.62 -0.49
C ALA A 282 -16.14 1.26 0.43
N GLY A 283 -16.91 2.26 0.89
CA GLY A 283 -18.12 2.06 1.68
C GLY A 283 -17.88 1.65 3.14
N ILE A 284 -16.63 1.64 3.61
CA ILE A 284 -16.30 1.23 4.97
C ILE A 284 -15.98 2.41 5.87
N ASN A 285 -16.89 2.69 6.80
CA ASN A 285 -16.65 3.61 7.90
C ASN A 285 -15.81 2.91 8.98
N VAL A 286 -14.48 3.05 8.90
CA VAL A 286 -13.51 2.38 9.79
C VAL A 286 -13.67 2.78 11.27
N ALA A 287 -14.33 3.91 11.57
CA ALA A 287 -14.67 4.28 12.94
C ALA A 287 -15.61 3.27 13.61
N ILE A 288 -16.49 2.61 12.85
CA ILE A 288 -17.43 1.61 13.38
C ILE A 288 -16.69 0.37 13.92
N PRO A 289 -15.87 -0.37 13.14
CA PRO A 289 -15.15 -1.52 13.66
C PRO A 289 -14.13 -1.13 14.75
N LEU A 290 -13.54 0.07 14.70
CA LEU A 290 -12.68 0.55 15.78
C LEU A 290 -13.45 0.74 17.09
N LEU A 291 -14.60 1.41 17.05
CA LEU A 291 -15.44 1.62 18.24
C LEU A 291 -15.94 0.28 18.79
N LYS A 292 -16.43 -0.61 17.92
CA LYS A 292 -16.88 -1.95 18.33
C LYS A 292 -15.75 -2.78 18.92
N GLY A 293 -14.55 -2.73 18.32
CA GLY A 293 -13.35 -3.38 18.84
C GLY A 293 -13.01 -2.87 20.25
N ALA A 294 -12.96 -1.55 20.43
CA ALA A 294 -12.69 -0.92 21.73
C ALA A 294 -13.78 -1.24 22.77
N GLN A 295 -15.06 -1.25 22.39
CA GLN A 295 -16.15 -1.62 23.30
C GLN A 295 -16.13 -3.10 23.68
N SER A 296 -15.68 -3.98 22.77
CA SER A 296 -15.65 -5.41 23.01
C SER A 296 -14.61 -5.85 24.05
N VAL A 297 -13.62 -5.01 24.35
CA VAL A 297 -12.54 -5.33 25.31
C VAL A 297 -12.77 -4.75 26.71
N ILE A 298 -13.79 -3.92 26.89
CA ILE A 298 -14.26 -3.40 28.17
C ILE A 298 -15.14 -4.45 28.84
#